data_AF-A0A4R4NHG4-F1
#
_entry.id   AF-A0A4R4NHG4-F1
#
_cell.length_a   1.000
_cell.length_b   1.000
_cell.length_c   1.000
_cell.angle_alpha   90.00
_cell.angle_beta   90.00
_cell.angle_gamma   90.00
#
_symmetry.space_group_name_H-M   'P 1'
#
loop_
_entity.id
_entity.type
_entity.pdbx_description
1 polymer ?
#
loop_
_entity_poly.entity_id
_entity_poly.type
_entity_poly.pdbx_seq_one_letter_code
_entity_poly.pdbx_strand_id
1 'polypeptide(L)'
;MPTPPSAVTAEDLELAVRLAVSTLRQAPPDAWDAKAGSLEWDCWETVEHLADDLFAYAAQLGPRTPPMDGEVPFVWQRLRPGGPANAVHANRDAGPEGLLQVLEACGGLLVAMVRTVPPHVRAHHAFGAADAEGFAAMGIVETLVHTHDLAEGLGLPWEPPADLCRRVLLRLFPEAPHATEPWRTLLWSTGRAELPGRPRLTSWRWQGTPQPQ
;
A
#
# COMPACT_ATOMS: atom_id res chain seq x y z
N MET A 1 -25.93 -7.30 5.07
CA MET A 1 -25.82 -6.72 6.43
C MET A 1 -25.08 -5.40 6.29
N PRO A 2 -25.39 -4.36 7.07
CA PRO A 2 -24.58 -3.15 7.07
C PRO A 2 -23.15 -3.48 7.50
N THR A 3 -22.16 -2.96 6.79
CA THR A 3 -20.74 -3.07 7.11
C THR A 3 -20.49 -2.53 8.52
N PRO A 4 -19.77 -3.23 9.41
CA PRO A 4 -19.47 -2.68 10.73
C PRO A 4 -18.68 -1.38 10.57
N PRO A 5 -18.87 -0.38 11.46
CA PRO A 5 -18.29 0.96 11.33
C PRO A 5 -16.75 0.99 11.33
N SER A 6 -16.09 -0.16 11.55
CA SER A 6 -14.64 -0.33 11.55
C SER A 6 -14.08 -1.05 10.31
N ALA A 7 -14.92 -1.62 9.42
CA ALA A 7 -14.40 -2.41 8.30
C ALA A 7 -13.71 -1.53 7.26
N VAL A 8 -12.69 -2.09 6.62
CA VAL A 8 -12.00 -1.44 5.49
C VAL A 8 -12.78 -1.68 4.20
N THR A 9 -13.03 -0.61 3.45
CA THR A 9 -13.85 -0.64 2.22
C THR A 9 -13.04 -0.34 0.96
N ALA A 10 -13.64 -0.58 -0.20
CA ALA A 10 -13.05 -0.17 -1.46
C ALA A 10 -13.03 1.37 -1.61
N GLU A 11 -14.00 2.06 -1.01
CA GLU A 11 -14.06 3.53 -0.97
C GLU A 11 -12.91 4.11 -0.13
N ASP A 12 -12.53 3.44 0.96
CA ASP A 12 -11.35 3.79 1.74
C ASP A 12 -10.06 3.66 0.92
N LEU A 13 -9.94 2.58 0.13
CA LEU A 13 -8.81 2.37 -0.77
C LEU A 13 -8.76 3.41 -1.89
N GLU A 14 -9.91 3.70 -2.52
CA GLU A 14 -10.02 4.73 -3.55
C GLU A 14 -9.63 6.12 -2.99
N LEU A 15 -10.05 6.43 -1.77
CA LEU A 15 -9.65 7.65 -1.07
C LEU A 15 -8.13 7.70 -0.87
N ALA A 16 -7.52 6.61 -0.40
CA ALA A 16 -6.06 6.54 -0.17
C ALA A 16 -5.28 6.82 -1.46
N VAL A 17 -5.61 6.12 -2.55
CA VAL A 17 -4.96 6.27 -3.86
C VAL A 17 -5.14 7.69 -4.40
N ARG A 18 -6.36 8.24 -4.33
CA ARG A 18 -6.64 9.60 -4.79
C ARG A 18 -5.84 10.64 -4.02
N LEU A 19 -5.71 10.51 -2.70
CA LEU A 19 -4.91 11.41 -1.87
C LEU A 19 -3.43 11.32 -2.23
N ALA A 20 -2.90 10.10 -2.37
CA ALA A 20 -1.51 9.88 -2.77
C ALA A 20 -1.20 10.55 -4.11
N VAL A 21 -1.97 10.24 -5.15
CA VAL A 21 -1.79 10.83 -6.48
C VAL A 21 -1.92 12.36 -6.45
N SER A 22 -2.89 12.91 -5.70
CA SER A 22 -3.07 14.36 -5.57
C SER A 22 -1.89 15.06 -4.89
N THR A 23 -1.28 14.43 -3.89
CA THR A 23 -0.07 14.93 -3.24
C THR A 23 1.12 14.85 -4.19
N LEU A 24 1.36 13.70 -4.80
CA LEU A 24 2.53 13.46 -5.66
C LEU A 24 2.52 14.30 -6.94
N ARG A 25 1.34 14.68 -7.46
CA ARG A 25 1.20 15.64 -8.58
C ARG A 25 1.80 17.02 -8.30
N GLN A 26 2.06 17.36 -7.03
CA GLN A 26 2.65 18.65 -6.64
C GLN A 26 4.19 18.62 -6.64
N ALA A 27 4.80 17.46 -6.88
CA ALA A 27 6.26 17.32 -6.91
C ALA A 27 6.90 18.08 -8.10
N PRO A 28 8.12 18.62 -7.93
CA PRO A 28 8.89 19.13 -9.06
C PRO A 28 9.14 18.04 -10.12
N PRO A 29 9.07 18.37 -11.42
CA PRO A 29 9.19 17.37 -12.49
C PRO A 29 10.57 16.71 -12.58
N ASP A 30 11.60 17.30 -11.97
CA ASP A 30 12.99 16.85 -11.95
C ASP A 30 13.41 16.15 -10.64
N ALA A 31 12.50 16.00 -9.66
CA ALA A 31 12.82 15.46 -8.35
C ALA A 31 12.79 13.91 -8.25
N TRP A 32 12.38 13.21 -9.32
CA TRP A 32 11.97 11.80 -9.26
C TRP A 32 13.12 10.79 -9.15
N ASP A 33 14.35 11.20 -9.48
CA ASP A 33 15.56 10.39 -9.31
C ASP A 33 16.19 10.55 -7.90
N ALA A 34 15.62 11.41 -7.04
CA ALA A 34 16.03 11.52 -5.65
C ALA A 34 15.53 10.32 -4.82
N LYS A 35 16.22 10.00 -3.72
CA LYS A 35 15.81 8.93 -2.79
C LYS A 35 14.43 9.23 -2.19
N ALA A 36 13.58 8.21 -2.09
CA ALA A 36 12.31 8.28 -1.38
C ALA A 36 12.54 8.20 0.14
N GLY A 37 12.78 9.35 0.77
CA GLY A 37 12.99 9.44 2.22
C GLY A 37 14.17 8.58 2.67
N SER A 38 13.90 7.62 3.55
CA SER A 38 14.93 6.70 4.07
C SER A 38 15.17 5.44 3.21
N LEU A 39 14.42 5.25 2.12
CA LEU A 39 14.55 4.06 1.25
C LEU A 39 15.81 4.13 0.36
N GLU A 40 16.33 2.97 -0.03
CA GLU A 40 17.40 2.88 -1.05
C GLU A 40 16.91 3.04 -2.50
N TRP A 41 15.60 3.18 -2.67
CA TRP A 41 14.93 3.39 -3.94
C TRP A 41 14.78 4.88 -4.22
N ASP A 42 14.83 5.24 -5.50
CA ASP A 42 14.43 6.58 -5.91
C ASP A 42 12.89 6.74 -5.85
N CYS A 43 12.41 7.97 -6.01
CA CYS A 43 10.99 8.26 -5.97
C CYS A 43 10.24 7.63 -7.16
N TRP A 44 10.89 7.50 -8.32
CA TRP A 44 10.31 6.81 -9.47
C TRP A 44 10.05 5.33 -9.17
N GLU A 45 11.08 4.61 -8.74
CA GLU A 45 11.05 3.20 -8.37
C GLU A 45 10.06 2.92 -7.24
N THR A 46 9.94 3.85 -6.29
CA THR A 46 9.00 3.71 -5.17
C THR A 46 7.54 3.85 -5.63
N VAL A 47 7.25 4.70 -6.62
CA VAL A 47 5.91 4.72 -7.23
C VAL A 47 5.66 3.48 -8.08
N GLU A 48 6.65 2.99 -8.82
CA GLU A 48 6.51 1.73 -9.57
C GLU A 48 6.24 0.56 -8.63
N HIS A 49 6.96 0.46 -7.52
CA HIS A 49 6.72 -0.54 -6.48
C HIS A 49 5.31 -0.43 -5.91
N LEU A 50 4.88 0.78 -5.52
CA LEU A 50 3.52 0.97 -5.02
C LEU A 50 2.45 0.59 -6.06
N ALA A 51 2.67 0.93 -7.34
CA ALA A 51 1.76 0.53 -8.41
C ALA A 51 1.76 -0.99 -8.62
N ASP A 52 2.92 -1.64 -8.51
CA ASP A 52 3.07 -3.09 -8.61
C ASP A 52 2.38 -3.83 -7.47
N ASP A 53 2.51 -3.37 -6.22
CA ASP A 53 1.82 -3.94 -5.06
C ASP A 53 0.30 -3.91 -5.25
N LEU A 54 -0.25 -2.76 -5.65
CA LEU A 54 -1.69 -2.62 -5.91
C LEU A 54 -2.14 -3.54 -7.07
N PHE A 55 -1.34 -3.61 -8.14
CA PHE A 55 -1.59 -4.51 -9.25
C PHE A 55 -1.55 -5.98 -8.83
N ALA A 56 -0.53 -6.40 -8.10
CA ALA A 56 -0.31 -7.77 -7.64
C ALA A 56 -1.45 -8.20 -6.72
N TYR A 57 -1.89 -7.36 -5.79
CA TYR A 57 -3.06 -7.62 -4.94
C TYR A 57 -4.35 -7.78 -5.75
N ALA A 58 -4.56 -6.94 -6.77
CA ALA A 58 -5.72 -7.08 -7.65
C ALA A 58 -5.67 -8.39 -8.44
N ALA A 59 -4.50 -8.69 -9.01
CA ALA A 59 -4.28 -9.87 -9.81
C ALA A 59 -4.37 -11.15 -8.98
N GLN A 60 -3.95 -11.12 -7.72
CA GLN A 60 -4.04 -12.22 -6.77
C GLN A 60 -5.50 -12.61 -6.49
N LEU A 61 -6.43 -11.65 -6.52
CA LEU A 61 -7.87 -11.89 -6.39
C LEU A 61 -8.57 -12.27 -7.70
N GLY A 62 -7.90 -12.08 -8.84
CA GLY A 62 -8.49 -12.21 -10.18
C GLY A 62 -8.94 -13.62 -10.58
N PRO A 63 -8.18 -14.70 -10.28
CA PRO A 63 -8.58 -16.05 -10.65
C PRO A 63 -9.89 -16.48 -9.98
N ARG A 64 -10.70 -17.28 -10.68
CA ARG A 64 -11.92 -17.88 -10.11
C ARG A 64 -11.64 -18.71 -8.85
N THR A 65 -10.47 -19.33 -8.80
CA THR A 65 -9.93 -20.04 -7.64
C THR A 65 -8.51 -19.51 -7.41
N PRO A 66 -8.33 -18.47 -6.57
CA PRO A 66 -7.02 -17.89 -6.32
C PRO A 66 -6.02 -18.90 -5.74
N PRO A 67 -4.73 -18.80 -6.08
CA PRO A 67 -3.71 -19.63 -5.46
C PRO A 67 -3.56 -19.27 -3.98
N MET A 68 -3.29 -20.30 -3.17
CA MET A 68 -3.19 -20.21 -1.71
C MET A 68 -1.78 -20.51 -1.20
N ASP A 69 -0.96 -21.15 -2.03
CA ASP A 69 0.41 -21.56 -1.77
C ASP A 69 1.46 -20.60 -2.36
N GLY A 70 1.05 -19.61 -3.14
CA GLY A 70 1.92 -18.59 -3.69
C GLY A 70 1.20 -17.49 -4.45
N GLU A 71 2.00 -16.55 -4.94
CA GLU A 71 1.55 -15.44 -5.78
C GLU A 71 1.15 -15.93 -7.18
N VAL A 72 0.26 -15.20 -7.85
CA VAL A 72 0.02 -15.40 -9.27
C VAL A 72 1.34 -15.19 -10.03
N PRO A 73 1.77 -16.12 -10.89
CA PRO A 73 3.14 -16.18 -11.38
C PRO A 73 3.42 -15.19 -12.52
N PHE A 74 3.20 -13.90 -12.28
CA PHE A 74 3.75 -12.84 -13.12
C PHE A 74 5.28 -12.87 -13.03
N VAL A 75 5.94 -12.45 -14.11
CA VAL A 75 7.40 -12.34 -14.12
C VAL A 75 7.80 -11.06 -13.39
N TRP A 76 8.67 -11.18 -12.39
CA TRP A 76 9.17 -10.05 -11.62
C TRP A 76 10.62 -9.78 -12.00
N GLN A 77 10.95 -8.51 -12.22
CA GLN A 77 12.29 -8.11 -12.64
C GLN A 77 12.75 -6.87 -11.87
N ARG A 78 14.05 -6.85 -11.55
CA ARG A 78 14.73 -5.66 -11.03
C ARG A 78 15.43 -4.99 -12.21
N LEU A 79 15.17 -3.70 -12.42
CA LEU A 79 15.84 -2.93 -13.48
C LEU A 79 17.27 -2.54 -13.09
N ARG A 80 17.60 -2.56 -11.80
CA ARG A 80 18.97 -2.36 -11.29
C ARG A 80 19.24 -3.18 -10.02
N PRO A 81 20.52 -3.42 -9.67
CA PRO A 81 20.88 -3.97 -8.36
C PRO A 81 20.32 -3.11 -7.22
N GLY A 82 19.66 -3.76 -6.25
CA GLY A 82 19.07 -3.10 -5.08
C GLY A 82 17.72 -2.39 -5.32
N GLY A 83 17.29 -2.23 -6.58
CA GLY A 83 15.95 -1.71 -6.91
C GLY A 83 14.84 -2.73 -6.62
N PRO A 84 13.57 -2.31 -6.59
CA PRO A 84 12.45 -3.20 -6.34
C PRO A 84 12.29 -4.23 -7.47
N ALA A 85 11.70 -5.38 -7.16
CA ALA A 85 11.40 -6.42 -8.15
C ALA A 85 9.92 -6.31 -8.49
N ASN A 86 9.59 -5.80 -9.68
CA ASN A 86 8.22 -5.49 -10.08
C ASN A 86 7.85 -6.21 -11.38
N ALA A 87 6.54 -6.40 -11.60
CA ALA A 87 5.95 -6.71 -12.90
C ALA A 87 5.49 -5.45 -13.64
N VAL A 88 5.12 -4.40 -12.91
CA VAL A 88 4.70 -3.08 -13.42
C VAL A 88 5.89 -2.12 -13.44
N HIS A 89 6.18 -1.57 -14.62
CA HIS A 89 7.20 -0.55 -14.85
C HIS A 89 6.62 0.55 -15.73
N ALA A 90 6.81 1.82 -15.35
CA ALA A 90 6.28 2.95 -16.09
C ALA A 90 7.22 3.35 -17.23
N ASN A 91 6.64 3.85 -18.33
CA ASN A 91 7.44 4.43 -19.40
C ASN A 91 8.06 5.76 -18.94
N ARG A 92 9.40 5.79 -18.80
CA ARG A 92 10.15 6.99 -18.42
C ARG A 92 9.91 8.17 -19.38
N ASP A 93 9.68 7.92 -20.67
CA ASP A 93 9.39 8.98 -21.66
C ASP A 93 8.04 9.68 -21.42
N ALA A 94 7.11 9.03 -20.71
CA ALA A 94 5.83 9.64 -20.32
C ALA A 94 5.96 10.58 -19.10
N GLY A 95 7.14 10.61 -18.47
CA GLY A 95 7.44 11.44 -17.32
C GLY A 95 6.58 11.13 -16.09
N PRO A 96 6.66 12.01 -15.06
CA PRO A 96 5.93 11.84 -13.80
C PRO A 96 4.40 11.74 -13.95
N GLU A 97 3.82 12.46 -14.92
CA GLU A 97 2.38 12.36 -15.18
C GLU A 97 1.98 10.95 -15.62
N GLY A 98 2.75 10.33 -16.52
CA GLY A 98 2.54 8.96 -16.94
C GLY A 98 2.77 7.95 -15.81
N LEU A 99 3.79 8.17 -14.98
CA LEU A 99 4.04 7.36 -13.77
C LEU A 99 2.84 7.39 -12.81
N LEU A 100 2.26 8.56 -12.57
CA LEU A 100 1.09 8.69 -11.70
C LEU A 100 -0.20 8.13 -12.33
N GLN A 101 -0.31 8.11 -13.66
CA GLN A 101 -1.38 7.40 -14.36
C GLN A 101 -1.27 5.87 -14.16
N VAL A 102 -0.06 5.33 -14.16
CA VAL A 102 0.18 3.90 -13.86
C VAL A 102 -0.26 3.58 -12.43
N LEU A 103 0.13 4.40 -11.45
CA LEU A 103 -0.32 4.25 -10.06
C LEU A 103 -1.85 4.32 -9.94
N GLU A 104 -2.48 5.31 -10.56
CA GLU A 104 -3.93 5.50 -10.53
C GLU A 104 -4.66 4.31 -11.19
N ALA A 105 -4.14 3.77 -12.29
CA ALA A 105 -4.68 2.59 -12.96
C ALA A 105 -4.60 1.33 -12.09
N CYS A 106 -3.44 1.05 -11.49
CA CYS A 106 -3.25 -0.11 -10.61
C CYS A 106 -4.13 -0.01 -9.34
N GLY A 107 -4.22 1.18 -8.74
CA GLY A 107 -5.15 1.43 -7.65
C GLY A 107 -6.61 1.18 -8.06
N GLY A 108 -7.01 1.65 -9.24
CA GLY A 108 -8.33 1.39 -9.81
C GLY A 108 -8.64 -0.10 -10.01
N LEU A 109 -7.66 -0.89 -10.45
CA LEU A 109 -7.79 -2.35 -10.57
C LEU A 109 -8.07 -3.00 -9.21
N LEU A 110 -7.30 -2.65 -8.17
CA LEU A 110 -7.51 -3.22 -6.83
C LEU A 110 -8.86 -2.79 -6.25
N VAL A 111 -9.22 -1.51 -6.38
CA VAL A 111 -10.53 -1.01 -5.96
C VAL A 111 -11.66 -1.81 -6.64
N ALA A 112 -11.58 -2.05 -7.95
CA ALA A 112 -12.58 -2.83 -8.67
C ALA A 112 -12.64 -4.29 -8.20
N MET A 113 -11.49 -4.92 -7.95
CA MET A 113 -11.44 -6.29 -7.44
C MET A 113 -12.01 -6.42 -6.03
N VAL A 114 -11.64 -5.53 -5.11
CA VAL A 114 -12.19 -5.49 -3.75
C VAL A 114 -13.71 -5.32 -3.77
N ARG A 115 -14.26 -4.49 -4.68
CA ARG A 115 -15.72 -4.28 -4.82
C ARG A 115 -16.46 -5.52 -5.30
N THR A 116 -15.84 -6.34 -6.15
CA THR A 116 -16.55 -7.33 -6.97
C THR A 116 -16.26 -8.77 -6.59
N VAL A 117 -15.15 -9.04 -5.90
CA VAL A 117 -14.76 -10.39 -5.51
C VAL A 117 -15.79 -10.97 -4.52
N PRO A 118 -16.22 -12.24 -4.68
CA PRO A 118 -17.16 -12.85 -3.74
C PRO A 118 -16.60 -12.87 -2.30
N PRO A 119 -17.43 -12.65 -1.26
CA PRO A 119 -16.96 -12.46 0.12
C PRO A 119 -16.28 -13.70 0.74
N HIS A 120 -16.51 -14.89 0.17
CA HIS A 120 -15.89 -16.13 0.60
C HIS A 120 -14.49 -16.37 -0.02
N VAL A 121 -14.10 -15.57 -1.02
CA VAL A 121 -12.79 -15.70 -1.65
C VAL A 121 -11.70 -15.34 -0.64
N ARG A 122 -10.65 -16.14 -0.63
CA ARG A 122 -9.39 -15.87 0.04
C ARG A 122 -8.28 -16.07 -0.98
N ALA A 123 -7.19 -15.32 -0.85
CA ALA A 123 -6.02 -15.51 -1.69
C ALA A 123 -4.74 -15.39 -0.87
N HIS A 124 -3.67 -16.01 -1.38
CA HIS A 124 -2.36 -15.97 -0.76
C HIS A 124 -1.82 -14.55 -0.58
N HIS A 125 -1.17 -14.31 0.56
CA HIS A 125 -0.20 -13.23 0.75
C HIS A 125 0.86 -13.77 1.72
N ALA A 126 2.11 -13.30 1.61
CA ALA A 126 3.23 -13.80 2.42
C ALA A 126 2.99 -13.65 3.94
N PHE A 127 2.15 -12.69 4.35
CA PHE A 127 1.74 -12.45 5.75
C PHE A 127 0.36 -13.02 6.13
N GLY A 128 -0.14 -13.99 5.36
CA GLY A 128 -1.36 -14.74 5.66
C GLY A 128 -2.45 -14.55 4.60
N ALA A 129 -3.26 -15.60 4.41
CA ALA A 129 -4.34 -15.62 3.43
C ALA A 129 -5.40 -14.55 3.71
N ALA A 130 -5.56 -13.60 2.80
CA ALA A 130 -6.40 -12.43 2.98
C ALA A 130 -7.72 -12.53 2.19
N ASP A 131 -8.73 -11.83 2.69
CA ASP A 131 -9.99 -11.53 2.00
C ASP A 131 -9.95 -10.16 1.32
N ALA A 132 -11.04 -9.79 0.67
CA ALA A 132 -11.20 -8.47 0.03
C ALA A 132 -10.89 -7.32 0.99
N GLU A 133 -11.39 -7.38 2.23
CA GLU A 133 -11.09 -6.38 3.27
C GLU A 133 -9.60 -6.35 3.62
N GLY A 134 -8.97 -7.52 3.75
CA GLY A 134 -7.53 -7.63 3.97
C GLY A 134 -6.70 -7.02 2.84
N PHE A 135 -7.02 -7.34 1.58
CA PHE A 135 -6.34 -6.74 0.43
C PHE A 135 -6.60 -5.24 0.30
N ALA A 136 -7.79 -4.76 0.65
CA ALA A 136 -8.06 -3.32 0.73
C ALA A 136 -7.19 -2.66 1.80
N ALA A 137 -7.08 -3.25 2.99
CA ALA A 137 -6.26 -2.74 4.08
C ALA A 137 -4.77 -2.76 3.72
N MET A 138 -4.30 -3.81 3.04
CA MET A 138 -2.92 -3.92 2.55
C MET A 138 -2.63 -2.83 1.50
N GLY A 139 -3.50 -2.66 0.51
CA GLY A 139 -3.35 -1.58 -0.47
C GLY A 139 -3.35 -0.18 0.16
N ILE A 140 -4.17 0.04 1.20
CA ILE A 140 -4.16 1.32 1.93
C ILE A 140 -2.85 1.49 2.70
N VAL A 141 -2.40 0.52 3.50
CA VAL A 141 -1.16 0.71 4.27
C VAL A 141 0.01 1.01 3.35
N GLU A 142 0.17 0.25 2.26
CA GLU A 142 1.21 0.47 1.25
C GLU A 142 1.13 1.88 0.68
N THR A 143 -0.06 2.29 0.25
CA THR A 143 -0.28 3.64 -0.28
C THR A 143 0.10 4.73 0.72
N LEU A 144 -0.32 4.60 1.97
CA LEU A 144 -0.08 5.63 2.98
C LEU A 144 1.40 5.76 3.35
N VAL A 145 2.08 4.62 3.55
CA VAL A 145 3.46 4.61 4.03
C VAL A 145 4.48 4.86 2.92
N HIS A 146 4.22 4.42 1.69
CA HIS A 146 5.08 4.78 0.56
C HIS A 146 4.83 6.20 0.07
N THR A 147 3.62 6.74 0.19
CA THR A 147 3.43 8.19 -0.01
C THR A 147 4.18 9.01 1.04
N HIS A 148 4.32 8.52 2.27
CA HIS A 148 5.19 9.15 3.27
C HIS A 148 6.66 9.15 2.83
N ASP A 149 7.19 8.00 2.43
CA ASP A 149 8.57 7.88 1.95
C ASP A 149 8.82 8.82 0.74
N LEU A 150 7.88 8.86 -0.20
CA LEU A 150 7.91 9.76 -1.35
C LEU A 150 7.81 11.23 -0.94
N ALA A 151 6.90 11.58 -0.04
CA ALA A 151 6.73 12.95 0.41
C ALA A 151 7.97 13.48 1.14
N GLU A 152 8.65 12.66 1.94
CA GLU A 152 9.95 13.00 2.52
C GLU A 152 11.00 13.26 1.44
N GLY A 153 11.11 12.39 0.43
CA GLY A 153 12.08 12.53 -0.66
C GLY A 153 11.82 13.72 -1.58
N LEU A 154 10.55 14.03 -1.84
CA LEU A 154 10.10 15.09 -2.74
C LEU A 154 9.87 16.44 -2.02
N GLY A 155 10.02 16.48 -0.70
CA GLY A 155 9.80 17.69 0.11
C GLY A 155 8.34 18.14 0.16
N LEU A 156 7.40 17.19 0.11
CA LEU A 156 5.96 17.45 0.12
C LEU A 156 5.37 17.28 1.53
N PRO A 157 4.34 18.06 1.90
CA PRO A 157 3.57 17.78 3.10
C PRO A 157 2.71 16.53 2.89
N TRP A 158 2.68 15.64 3.89
CA TRP A 158 1.83 14.46 3.87
C TRP A 158 1.31 14.10 5.26
N GLU A 159 -0.01 14.06 5.38
CA GLU A 159 -0.71 13.57 6.56
C GLU A 159 -2.03 12.93 6.12
N PRO A 160 -2.18 11.59 6.23
CA PRO A 160 -3.40 10.91 5.84
C PRO A 160 -4.52 11.03 6.89
N PRO A 161 -5.80 10.82 6.52
CA PRO A 161 -6.90 10.85 7.47
C PRO A 161 -6.71 9.84 8.61
N ALA A 162 -6.83 10.30 9.86
CA ALA A 162 -6.64 9.47 11.06
C ALA A 162 -7.59 8.27 11.12
N ASP A 163 -8.82 8.42 10.62
CA ASP A 163 -9.82 7.34 10.59
C ASP A 163 -9.40 6.20 9.65
N LEU A 164 -8.78 6.53 8.52
CA LEU A 164 -8.26 5.56 7.55
C LEU A 164 -7.11 4.76 8.20
N CYS A 165 -6.18 5.45 8.85
CA CYS A 165 -5.09 4.83 9.60
C CYS A 165 -5.62 3.91 10.72
N ARG A 166 -6.65 4.34 11.45
CA ARG A 166 -7.26 3.55 12.53
C ARG A 166 -7.86 2.25 12.01
N ARG A 167 -8.61 2.29 10.91
CA ARG A 167 -9.21 1.08 10.31
C ARG A 167 -8.14 0.09 9.86
N VAL A 168 -7.08 0.57 9.21
CA VAL A 168 -5.92 -0.24 8.83
C VAL A 168 -5.24 -0.87 10.05
N LEU A 169 -4.98 -0.09 11.11
CA LEU A 169 -4.38 -0.60 12.34
C LEU A 169 -5.23 -1.71 12.97
N LEU A 170 -6.55 -1.51 13.07
CA LEU A 170 -7.46 -2.54 13.59
C LEU A 170 -7.44 -3.81 12.74
N ARG A 171 -7.36 -3.68 11.40
CA ARG A 171 -7.41 -4.83 10.48
C ARG A 171 -6.10 -5.59 10.36
N LEU A 172 -4.96 -4.90 10.41
CA LEU A 172 -3.65 -5.45 10.06
C LEU A 172 -2.66 -5.51 11.24
N PHE A 173 -2.84 -4.68 12.25
CA PHE A 173 -1.93 -4.54 13.38
C PHE A 173 -2.69 -4.55 14.72
N PRO A 174 -3.43 -5.62 15.04
CA PRO A 174 -4.29 -5.66 16.23
C PRO A 174 -3.52 -5.51 17.55
N GLU A 175 -2.21 -5.81 17.56
CA GLU A 175 -1.33 -5.65 18.72
C GLU A 175 -0.72 -4.24 18.83
N ALA A 176 -0.99 -3.35 17.88
CA ALA A 176 -0.47 -1.99 17.91
C ALA A 176 -1.13 -1.15 19.02
N PRO A 177 -0.42 -0.20 19.64
CA PRO A 177 -0.99 0.66 20.67
C PRO A 177 -2.19 1.47 20.17
N HIS A 178 -3.32 1.42 20.87
CA HIS A 178 -4.53 2.16 20.48
C HIS A 178 -4.63 3.59 21.06
N ALA A 179 -3.79 3.92 22.05
CA ALA A 179 -3.85 5.20 22.77
C ALA A 179 -3.01 6.31 22.11
N THR A 180 -2.24 5.98 21.07
CA THR A 180 -1.42 6.92 20.30
C THR A 180 -2.15 7.41 19.05
N GLU A 181 -1.73 8.56 18.51
CA GLU A 181 -2.28 9.09 17.26
C GLU A 181 -2.14 8.03 16.14
N PRO A 182 -3.23 7.70 15.40
CA PRO A 182 -3.24 6.59 14.45
C PRO A 182 -2.16 6.64 13.36
N TRP A 183 -1.89 7.79 12.75
CA TRP A 183 -0.91 7.88 11.69
C TRP A 183 0.52 7.61 12.22
N ARG A 184 0.88 8.24 13.34
CA ARG A 184 2.16 7.98 14.01
C ARG A 184 2.29 6.52 14.44
N THR A 185 1.19 5.90 14.87
CA THR A 185 1.16 4.48 15.22
C THR A 185 1.41 3.61 14.01
N LEU A 186 0.82 3.93 12.84
CA LEU A 186 1.01 3.20 11.60
C LEU A 186 2.46 3.31 11.09
N LEU A 187 3.06 4.51 11.18
CA LEU A 187 4.48 4.70 10.88
C LEU A 187 5.38 3.86 11.80
N TRP A 188 5.08 3.78 13.10
CA TRP A 188 5.83 2.92 14.02
C TRP A 188 5.65 1.44 13.71
N SER A 189 4.41 0.99 13.48
CA SER A 189 4.05 -0.40 13.14
C SER A 189 4.71 -0.88 11.84
N THR A 190 5.11 0.04 10.97
CA THR A 190 5.80 -0.25 9.71
C THR A 190 7.28 0.19 9.73
N GLY A 191 7.85 0.37 10.93
CA GLY A 191 9.28 0.62 11.11
C GLY A 191 9.78 1.93 10.51
N ARG A 192 8.94 2.96 10.39
CA ARG A 192 9.29 4.30 9.89
C ARG A 192 9.51 5.34 10.98
N ALA A 193 8.88 5.16 12.15
CA ALA A 193 8.96 6.12 13.25
C ALA A 193 9.13 5.47 14.63
N GLU A 194 9.39 6.31 15.64
CA GLU A 194 9.34 5.96 17.06
C GLU A 194 8.02 6.42 17.71
N LEU A 195 7.61 5.74 18.78
CA LEU A 195 6.54 6.19 19.67
C LEU A 195 7.11 6.54 21.05
N PRO A 196 6.42 7.38 21.85
CA PRO A 196 6.83 7.64 23.23
C PRO A 196 7.03 6.33 24.01
N GLY A 197 8.26 6.09 24.47
CA GLY A 197 8.64 4.86 25.20
C GLY A 197 8.76 3.60 24.35
N ARG A 198 8.72 3.69 23.00
CA ARG A 198 8.89 2.56 22.09
C ARG A 198 9.87 2.91 20.96
N PRO A 199 11.04 2.25 20.89
CA PRO A 199 11.99 2.50 19.83
C PRO A 199 11.41 2.12 18.46
N ARG A 200 12.01 2.64 17.39
CA ARG A 200 11.68 2.28 16.01
C ARG A 200 11.84 0.78 15.82
N LEU A 201 10.85 0.14 15.18
CA LEU A 201 10.93 -1.27 14.84
C LEU A 201 11.98 -1.50 13.75
N THR A 202 12.84 -2.50 13.94
CA THR A 202 13.83 -2.95 12.95
C THR A 202 13.32 -4.11 12.09
N SER A 203 12.25 -4.76 12.54
CA SER A 203 11.49 -5.75 11.78
C SER A 203 10.00 -5.62 12.13
N TRP A 204 9.16 -5.86 11.14
CA TRP A 204 7.71 -5.76 11.28
C TRP A 204 7.00 -6.68 10.29
N ARG A 205 5.74 -7.00 10.58
CA ARG A 205 4.81 -7.71 9.69
C ARG A 205 3.38 -7.33 10.07
N TRP A 206 2.46 -7.31 9.12
CA TRP A 206 1.02 -7.26 9.43
C TRP A 206 0.42 -8.65 9.55
N GLN A 207 -0.84 -8.72 9.99
CA GLN A 207 -1.67 -9.92 10.01
C GLN A 207 -2.65 -9.90 8.83
N GLY A 208 -2.36 -10.66 7.77
CA GLY A 208 -3.22 -10.74 6.59
C GLY A 208 -4.50 -11.54 6.83
N THR A 209 -4.39 -12.66 7.55
CA THR A 209 -5.50 -13.56 7.85
C THR A 209 -6.61 -12.82 8.62
N PRO A 210 -7.87 -12.84 8.14
CA PRO A 210 -8.97 -12.21 8.86
C PRO A 210 -9.15 -12.86 10.24
N GLN A 211 -9.46 -12.04 11.24
CA GLN A 211 -9.76 -12.53 12.58
C GLN A 211 -11.09 -13.31 12.59
N PRO A 212 -11.22 -14.35 13.42
CA PRO A 212 -12.52 -15.00 13.64
C PRO A 212 -13.55 -13.97 14.12
N GLN A 213 -14.76 -14.02 13.55
CA GLN A 213 -15.91 -13.24 14.04
C GLN A 213 -16.37 -13.74 15.42
#